data_AF-A0A0G1CSY9-F1
#
_entry.id   AF-A0A0G1CSY9-F1
#
_cell.length_a   1.000
_cell.length_b   1.000
_cell.length_c   1.000
_cell.angle_alpha   90.00
_cell.angle_beta   90.00
_cell.angle_gamma   90.00
#
_symmetry.space_group_name_H-M   'P 1'
#
loop_
_entity.id
_entity.type
_entity.pdbx_description
1 polymer ?
#
loop_
_entity_poly.entity_id
_entity_poly.type
_entity_poly.pdbx_seq_one_letter_code
_entity_poly.pdbx_strand_id
1 'polypeptide(L)'
;MPAVFRLQHQTVYIKLFSRLLYAVDAKDMPRLDLDEDVDNLTLTTDALSARITLSTDQKIVWSSAYTPSWRGTLDGKPIITRKNSFGLTSFDVPAGTHEINFFYRPWYLWISLELMAFGIIISMLTLIIPFLTYIHIAMFTSWSKK
;
A
#
# COMPACT_ATOMS: atom_id res chain seq x y z
N MET A 1 -19.50 19.96 -4.39
CA MET A 1 -18.06 20.19 -4.11
C MET A 1 -17.45 18.86 -3.68
N PRO A 2 -16.17 18.56 -3.94
CA PRO A 2 -15.62 17.25 -3.60
C PRO A 2 -15.13 17.15 -2.13
N ALA A 3 -15.74 16.28 -1.31
CA ALA A 3 -15.38 15.96 0.08
C ALA A 3 -13.97 15.36 0.29
N VAL A 4 -13.33 15.56 1.43
CA VAL A 4 -11.94 15.09 1.66
C VAL A 4 -11.82 14.52 3.08
N PHE A 5 -11.66 13.20 3.25
CA PHE A 5 -11.42 12.55 4.54
C PHE A 5 -9.97 12.71 5.03
N ARG A 6 -9.82 13.21 6.26
CA ARG A 6 -8.56 13.30 7.01
C ARG A 6 -8.58 12.27 8.12
N LEU A 7 -7.74 11.25 8.02
CA LEU A 7 -7.75 10.12 8.94
C LEU A 7 -6.31 9.83 9.38
N GLN A 8 -5.99 10.25 10.61
CA GLN A 8 -4.64 10.36 11.15
C GLN A 8 -4.38 9.21 12.14
N HIS A 9 -3.43 8.30 11.84
CA HIS A 9 -2.87 7.38 12.84
C HIS A 9 -1.50 7.91 13.29
N GLN A 10 -1.31 8.01 14.61
CA GLN A 10 -0.12 8.56 15.25
C GLN A 10 1.13 7.71 15.02
N THR A 11 2.22 8.34 14.58
CA THR A 11 3.58 8.01 15.03
C THR A 11 4.45 9.27 14.90
N VAL A 12 5.23 9.54 15.95
CA VAL A 12 5.79 10.86 16.33
C VAL A 12 6.81 11.49 15.35
N TYR A 13 7.15 10.84 14.23
CA TYR A 13 8.25 11.25 13.36
C TYR A 13 7.94 12.29 12.25
N ILE A 14 6.69 12.77 12.10
CA ILE A 14 6.30 13.62 10.95
C ILE A 14 6.03 15.10 11.35
N LYS A 15 6.59 15.67 12.42
CA LYS A 15 6.30 17.08 12.75
C LYS A 15 6.80 18.10 11.72
N LEU A 16 7.92 17.83 11.02
CA LEU A 16 8.44 18.74 9.99
C LEU A 16 7.80 18.51 8.61
N PHE A 17 7.66 17.25 8.20
CA PHE A 17 7.03 16.89 6.93
C PHE A 17 5.52 17.16 6.91
N SER A 18 4.84 17.07 8.06
CA SER A 18 3.42 17.46 8.17
C SER A 18 3.26 18.96 7.95
N ARG A 19 4.15 19.80 8.47
CA ARG A 19 4.08 21.24 8.18
C ARG A 19 4.33 21.54 6.71
N LEU A 20 5.22 20.86 6.02
CA LEU A 20 5.46 21.12 4.59
C LEU A 20 4.35 20.60 3.67
N LEU A 21 3.74 19.45 3.99
CA LEU A 21 2.65 18.86 3.18
C LEU A 21 1.25 19.37 3.57
N TYR A 22 1.06 19.86 4.80
CA TYR A 22 -0.24 20.34 5.31
C TYR A 22 -0.31 21.86 5.58
N ALA A 23 0.80 22.61 5.54
CA ALA A 23 0.76 24.08 5.66
C ALA A 23 0.61 24.80 4.30
N VAL A 24 0.57 24.05 3.20
CA VAL A 24 0.12 24.57 1.90
C VAL A 24 -1.41 24.55 1.93
N ASP A 25 -1.96 25.65 2.41
CA ASP A 25 -3.36 26.04 2.25
C ASP A 25 -4.43 25.21 2.97
N ALA A 26 -4.40 25.26 4.31
CA ALA A 26 -5.53 24.83 5.14
C ALA A 26 -6.77 25.76 5.04
N LYS A 27 -6.72 26.82 4.22
CA LYS A 27 -7.78 27.83 4.11
C LYS A 27 -8.78 27.47 3.02
N ASP A 28 -8.31 26.85 1.94
CA ASP A 28 -9.12 26.35 0.82
C ASP A 28 -9.35 24.83 0.85
N MET A 29 -8.81 24.12 1.86
CA MET A 29 -9.18 22.73 2.12
C MET A 29 -10.62 22.67 2.63
N PRO A 30 -11.53 21.92 1.96
CA PRO A 30 -12.85 21.63 2.51
C PRO A 30 -12.66 21.00 3.89
N ARG A 31 -13.08 21.73 4.93
CA ARG A 31 -13.20 21.16 6.26
C ARG A 31 -14.26 20.06 6.16
N LEU A 32 -13.93 18.86 6.60
CA LEU A 32 -14.95 17.95 7.10
C LEU A 32 -15.52 18.65 8.34
N ASP A 33 -16.65 19.33 8.18
CA ASP A 33 -17.61 19.28 9.28
C ASP A 33 -17.97 17.80 9.41
N LEU A 34 -17.87 17.29 10.63
CA LEU A 34 -18.26 15.93 11.00
C LEU A 34 -19.81 15.78 10.98
N ASP A 35 -20.47 16.43 10.04
CA ASP A 35 -21.93 16.58 9.95
C ASP A 35 -22.59 15.62 8.95
N GLU A 36 -21.82 14.76 8.26
CA GLU A 36 -22.39 13.63 7.51
C GLU A 36 -21.80 12.28 7.97
N ASP A 37 -22.72 11.39 8.33
CA ASP A 37 -22.61 10.19 9.15
C ASP A 37 -21.57 9.17 8.63
N VAL A 38 -20.40 9.10 9.28
CA VAL A 38 -19.36 8.10 9.00
C VAL A 38 -19.44 6.99 10.04
N ASP A 39 -19.85 5.81 9.59
CA ASP A 39 -19.99 4.62 10.43
C ASP A 39 -18.87 3.61 10.17
N ASN A 40 -18.56 2.80 11.19
CA ASN A 40 -17.67 1.64 11.11
C ASN A 40 -16.29 1.92 10.48
N LEU A 41 -15.74 3.09 10.77
CA LEU A 41 -14.43 3.47 10.29
C LEU A 41 -13.33 2.58 10.88
N THR A 42 -12.72 1.78 10.02
CA THR A 42 -11.53 0.98 10.34
C THR A 42 -10.35 1.50 9.54
N LEU A 43 -9.33 1.94 10.25
CA LEU A 43 -8.12 2.51 9.69
C LEU A 43 -6.91 1.72 10.14
N THR A 44 -6.18 1.22 9.15
CA THR A 44 -4.89 0.59 9.32
C THR A 44 -3.88 1.29 8.42
N THR A 45 -2.61 0.96 8.58
CA THR A 45 -1.52 1.55 7.77
C THR A 45 -1.68 1.24 6.28
N ASP A 46 -2.24 0.08 5.96
CA ASP A 46 -2.35 -0.50 4.62
C ASP A 46 -3.79 -0.66 4.12
N ALA A 47 -4.80 -0.42 4.97
CA ALA A 47 -6.19 -0.48 4.57
C ALA A 47 -7.07 0.57 5.25
N LEU A 48 -8.10 1.00 4.53
CA LEU A 48 -9.15 1.92 4.98
C LEU A 48 -10.49 1.26 4.66
N SER A 49 -11.34 1.08 5.67
CA SER A 49 -12.74 0.67 5.50
C SER A 49 -13.62 1.70 6.18
N ALA A 50 -14.62 2.21 5.47
CA ALA A 50 -15.56 3.18 6.03
C ALA A 50 -16.92 3.05 5.36
N ARG A 51 -17.98 3.22 6.14
CA ARG A 51 -19.31 3.49 5.61
C ARG A 51 -19.54 5.00 5.64
N ILE A 52 -19.92 5.56 4.50
CA ILE A 52 -20.19 6.99 4.37
C ILE A 52 -21.59 7.20 3.82
N THR A 53 -22.29 8.20 4.32
CA THR A 53 -23.57 8.65 3.77
C THR A 53 -23.40 10.05 3.24
N LEU A 54 -23.65 10.25 1.95
CA LEU A 54 -23.49 11.54 1.27
C LEU A 54 -24.84 12.03 0.74
N SER A 55 -25.19 13.28 0.98
CA SER A 55 -26.40 13.89 0.41
C SER A 55 -26.30 14.22 -1.08
N THR A 56 -25.08 14.37 -1.60
CA THR A 56 -24.80 14.74 -2.99
C THR A 56 -23.58 13.98 -3.53
N ASP A 57 -23.39 13.99 -4.84
CA ASP A 57 -22.18 13.46 -5.46
C ASP A 57 -20.96 14.27 -5.01
N GLN A 58 -20.02 13.59 -4.36
CA GLN A 58 -18.82 14.21 -3.83
C GLN A 58 -17.60 13.39 -4.21
N LYS A 59 -16.54 14.06 -4.68
CA LYS A 59 -15.23 13.40 -4.76
C LYS A 59 -14.62 13.36 -3.39
N ILE A 60 -14.32 12.17 -2.92
CA ILE A 60 -13.59 11.89 -1.70
C ILE A 60 -12.08 12.02 -1.95
N VAL A 61 -11.38 12.74 -1.09
CA VAL A 61 -9.91 12.74 -1.04
C VAL A 61 -9.48 12.05 0.25
N TRP A 62 -8.48 11.18 0.14
CA TRP A 62 -7.86 10.50 1.26
C TRP A 62 -6.47 11.09 1.50
N SER A 63 -6.15 11.38 2.77
CA SER A 63 -4.86 11.92 3.21
C SER A 63 -3.68 10.93 3.11
N SER A 64 -3.61 10.17 2.01
CA SER A 64 -2.52 9.27 1.65
C SER A 64 -1.99 9.66 0.27
N ALA A 65 -0.67 9.61 0.10
CA ALA A 65 -0.03 9.90 -1.17
C ALA A 65 -0.56 8.97 -2.28
N TYR A 66 -0.82 9.53 -3.46
CA TYR A 66 -1.28 8.77 -4.60
C TYR A 66 -0.21 7.78 -5.06
N THR A 67 -0.61 6.52 -5.20
CA THR A 67 0.18 5.47 -5.83
C THR A 67 -0.75 4.57 -6.65
N PRO A 68 -0.28 3.99 -7.77
CA PRO A 68 -1.05 3.01 -8.54
C PRO A 68 -1.24 1.67 -7.81
N SER A 69 -0.57 1.48 -6.66
CA SER A 69 -0.67 0.28 -5.83
C SER A 69 -1.89 0.30 -4.89
N TRP A 70 -2.56 1.46 -4.76
CA TRP A 70 -3.84 1.53 -4.07
C TRP A 70 -4.91 0.84 -4.88
N ARG A 71 -5.65 -0.05 -4.24
CA ARG A 71 -6.87 -0.63 -4.80
C ARG A 71 -8.02 -0.30 -3.87
N GLY A 72 -9.11 0.18 -4.45
CA GLY A 72 -10.32 0.51 -3.71
C GLY A 72 -11.53 -0.17 -4.33
N THR A 73 -12.55 -0.38 -3.52
CA THR A 73 -13.88 -0.77 -3.94
C THR A 73 -14.92 0.13 -3.27
N LEU A 74 -15.97 0.45 -4.01
CA LEU A 74 -17.20 1.10 -3.55
C LEU A 74 -18.34 0.09 -3.71
N ASP A 75 -18.97 -0.31 -2.61
CA ASP A 75 -19.99 -1.36 -2.58
C ASP A 75 -19.57 -2.65 -3.31
N GLY A 76 -18.30 -3.04 -3.15
CA GLY A 76 -17.71 -4.21 -3.81
C GLY A 76 -17.30 -4.00 -5.27
N LYS A 77 -17.60 -2.85 -5.90
CA LYS A 77 -17.17 -2.52 -7.26
C LYS A 77 -15.84 -1.79 -7.27
N PRO A 78 -14.87 -2.12 -8.14
CA PRO A 78 -13.60 -1.43 -8.21
C PRO A 78 -13.77 0.07 -8.48
N ILE A 79 -13.04 0.90 -7.74
CA ILE A 79 -12.98 2.35 -7.98
C ILE A 79 -11.66 2.76 -8.59
N ILE A 80 -11.75 3.77 -9.45
CA ILE A 80 -10.58 4.38 -10.08
C ILE A 80 -10.08 5.50 -9.18
N THR A 81 -8.95 5.26 -8.53
CA THR A 81 -8.24 6.29 -7.77
C THR A 81 -7.51 7.24 -8.71
N ARG A 82 -7.54 8.52 -8.40
CA ARG A 82 -6.82 9.57 -9.14
C ARG A 82 -6.00 10.44 -8.21
N LYS A 83 -4.87 10.89 -8.74
CA LYS A 83 -4.03 11.90 -8.11
C LYS A 83 -4.75 13.25 -8.15
N ASN A 84 -4.92 13.90 -7.02
CA ASN A 84 -5.38 15.30 -6.99
C ASN A 84 -4.21 16.28 -7.26
N SER A 85 -4.51 17.58 -7.33
CA SER A 85 -3.50 18.65 -7.51
C SER A 85 -2.39 18.65 -6.46
N PHE A 86 -2.66 18.10 -5.28
CA PHE A 86 -1.75 18.03 -4.14
C PHE A 86 -1.00 16.69 -4.04
N GLY A 87 -1.20 15.77 -5.01
CA GLY A 87 -0.57 14.46 -4.99
C GLY A 87 -1.19 13.44 -4.03
N LEU A 88 -2.36 13.73 -3.47
CA LEU A 88 -3.13 12.82 -2.64
C LEU A 88 -4.07 11.95 -3.48
N THR A 89 -4.48 10.83 -2.89
CA THR A 89 -5.44 9.90 -3.49
C THR A 89 -6.85 10.48 -3.42
N SER A 90 -7.57 10.44 -4.54
CA SER A 90 -8.96 10.92 -4.62
C SER A 90 -9.81 10.04 -5.53
N PHE A 91 -11.11 9.99 -5.30
CA PHE A 91 -12.07 9.20 -6.09
C PHE A 91 -13.47 9.82 -5.99
N ASP A 92 -14.32 9.60 -6.99
CA ASP A 92 -15.70 10.10 -6.97
C ASP A 92 -16.62 9.10 -6.24
N VAL A 93 -17.51 9.61 -5.39
CA VAL A 93 -18.57 8.81 -4.76
C VAL A 93 -19.92 9.48 -5.04
N PRO A 94 -20.90 8.75 -5.59
CA PRO A 94 -22.24 9.28 -5.78
C PRO A 94 -22.96 9.55 -4.46
N ALA A 95 -24.04 10.31 -4.51
CA ALA A 95 -24.94 10.49 -3.38
C ALA A 95 -25.52 9.15 -2.92
N GLY A 96 -25.65 8.98 -1.61
CA GLY A 96 -26.17 7.76 -0.97
C GLY A 96 -25.27 7.22 0.13
N THR A 97 -25.67 6.09 0.70
CA THR A 97 -24.87 5.34 1.67
C THR A 97 -24.04 4.30 0.93
N HIS A 98 -22.73 4.40 1.10
CA HIS A 98 -21.78 3.54 0.42
C HIS A 98 -20.74 2.97 1.39
N GLU A 99 -20.31 1.75 1.09
CA GLU A 99 -19.18 1.11 1.76
C GLU A 99 -17.92 1.25 0.92
N ILE A 100 -16.91 1.87 1.50
CA ILE A 100 -15.62 2.10 0.87
C ILE A 100 -14.62 1.17 1.53
N ASN A 101 -13.95 0.36 0.72
CA ASN A 101 -12.84 -0.49 1.15
C ASN A 101 -11.61 -0.22 0.29
N PHE A 102 -10.51 0.15 0.92
CA PHE A 102 -9.22 0.44 0.32
C PHE A 102 -8.15 -0.45 0.91
N PHE A 103 -7.25 -0.95 0.07
CA PHE A 103 -6.12 -1.75 0.48
C PHE A 103 -4.89 -1.47 -0.40
N TYR A 104 -3.72 -1.49 0.24
CA TYR A 104 -2.43 -1.31 -0.42
C TYR A 104 -1.91 -2.66 -0.91
N ARG A 105 -1.82 -2.85 -2.24
CA ARG A 105 -1.24 -4.06 -2.82
C ARG A 105 -0.18 -3.71 -3.86
N PRO A 106 1.08 -3.54 -3.43
CA PRO A 106 2.16 -3.20 -4.34
C PRO A 106 2.58 -4.38 -5.20
N TRP A 107 2.75 -4.13 -6.50
CA TRP A 107 3.19 -5.12 -7.48
C TRP A 107 4.62 -5.63 -7.23
N TYR A 108 5.49 -4.80 -6.65
CA TYR A 108 6.88 -5.15 -6.37
C TYR A 108 7.04 -6.25 -5.31
N LEU A 109 6.00 -6.58 -4.54
CA LEU A 109 6.04 -7.75 -3.64
C LEU A 109 6.30 -9.04 -4.41
N TRP A 110 5.66 -9.19 -5.58
CA TRP A 110 5.85 -10.36 -6.43
C TRP A 110 7.29 -10.44 -6.96
N ILE A 111 7.84 -9.30 -7.39
CA ILE A 111 9.23 -9.20 -7.87
C ILE A 111 10.23 -9.53 -6.76
N SER A 112 10.01 -9.02 -5.55
CA SER A 112 10.91 -9.33 -4.43
C SER A 112 10.88 -10.81 -4.07
N LEU A 113 9.73 -11.48 -4.20
CA LEU A 113 9.59 -12.89 -3.92
C LEU A 113 10.35 -13.74 -4.95
N GLU A 114 10.24 -13.38 -6.23
CA GLU A 114 11.00 -14.04 -7.31
C GLU A 114 12.51 -13.84 -7.13
N LEU A 115 12.94 -12.61 -6.86
CA LEU A 115 14.35 -12.31 -6.62
C LEU A 115 14.92 -13.08 -5.42
N MET A 116 14.14 -13.19 -4.34
CA MET A 116 14.50 -13.99 -3.18
C MET A 116 14.65 -15.48 -3.54
N ALA A 117 13.72 -16.04 -4.31
CA ALA A 117 13.79 -17.42 -4.76
C ALA A 117 15.05 -17.69 -5.59
N PHE A 118 15.38 -16.80 -6.53
CA PHE A 118 16.63 -16.91 -7.30
C PHE A 118 17.88 -16.82 -6.41
N GLY A 119 17.89 -15.91 -5.42
CA GLY A 119 18.98 -15.80 -4.47
C GLY A 119 19.21 -17.09 -3.67
N ILE A 120 18.14 -17.72 -3.20
CA ILE A 120 18.20 -19.00 -2.48
C ILE A 120 18.75 -20.11 -3.39
N ILE A 121 18.26 -20.20 -4.63
CA ILE A 121 18.72 -21.22 -5.59
C ILE A 121 20.22 -21.05 -5.87
N ILE A 122 20.67 -19.82 -6.16
CA ILE A 122 22.09 -19.54 -6.39
C ILE A 122 22.92 -19.91 -5.17
N SER A 123 22.48 -19.53 -3.96
CA SER A 123 23.19 -19.86 -2.72
C SER A 123 23.26 -21.38 -2.46
N MET A 124 22.23 -22.14 -2.82
CA MET A 124 22.25 -23.60 -2.70
C MET A 124 23.23 -24.20 -3.70
N LEU A 125 23.25 -23.74 -4.95
CA LEU A 125 24.16 -24.22 -5.98
C LEU A 125 25.63 -23.96 -5.60
N THR A 126 25.95 -22.77 -5.08
CA THR A 126 27.33 -22.45 -4.67
C THR A 126 27.83 -23.24 -3.48
N LEU A 127 26.94 -23.78 -2.63
CA LEU A 127 27.31 -24.64 -1.50
C LEU A 127 27.36 -26.13 -1.91
N ILE A 128 26.39 -26.59 -2.69
CA ILE A 128 26.25 -28.01 -3.05
C ILE A 128 27.30 -28.43 -4.08
N ILE A 129 27.55 -27.63 -5.12
CA ILE A 129 28.50 -27.98 -6.20
C ILE A 129 29.92 -28.24 -5.68
N PRO A 130 30.56 -27.36 -4.90
CA PRO A 130 31.91 -27.62 -4.41
C PRO A 130 31.94 -28.79 -3.41
N PHE A 131 30.89 -28.97 -2.61
CA PHE A 131 30.78 -30.09 -1.69
C PHE A 131 30.73 -31.44 -2.44
N LEU A 132 29.91 -31.54 -3.48
CA LEU A 132 29.85 -32.72 -4.35
C LEU A 132 31.17 -32.96 -5.08
N THR A 133 31.81 -31.89 -5.56
CA THR A 133 33.11 -31.96 -6.24
C THR A 133 34.20 -32.48 -5.28
N TYR A 134 34.20 -31.99 -4.04
CA TYR A 134 35.10 -32.46 -2.98
C TYR A 134 34.91 -33.95 -2.69
N ILE A 135 33.67 -34.41 -2.52
CA ILE A 135 33.35 -35.82 -2.30
C ILE A 135 33.82 -36.69 -3.47
N HIS A 136 33.58 -36.28 -4.71
CA HIS A 136 34.00 -37.03 -5.90
C HIS A 136 35.53 -37.21 -5.96
N ILE A 137 36.28 -36.13 -5.71
CA ILE A 137 37.75 -36.17 -5.67
C ILE A 137 38.25 -37.06 -4.53
N ALA A 138 37.65 -36.97 -3.33
CA ALA A 138 38.00 -37.78 -2.18
C ALA A 138 37.76 -39.29 -2.43
N MET A 139 36.66 -39.64 -3.09
CA MET A 139 36.39 -41.03 -3.47
C MET A 139 37.40 -41.56 -4.49
N PHE A 140 37.70 -40.81 -5.55
CA PHE A 140 38.65 -41.23 -6.59
C PHE A 140 40.07 -41.42 -6.05
N THR A 141 40.53 -40.49 -5.20
CA THR A 141 41.87 -40.59 -4.57
C THR A 141 41.98 -41.75 -3.58
N SER A 142 40.90 -42.15 -2.92
CA SER A 142 40.88 -43.32 -2.02
C SER A 142 40.99 -44.66 -2.76
N TRP A 143 40.45 -44.75 -3.98
CA TRP A 143 40.47 -45.96 -4.80
C TRP A 143 41.83 -46.20 -5.44
N SER A 144 42.55 -45.12 -5.82
CA SER A 144 43.91 -45.18 -6.37
C SER A 144 44.98 -45.67 -5.39
N LYS A 145 44.70 -45.69 -4.08
CA LYS A 145 45.67 -46.08 -3.03
C LYS A 145 45.51 -47.52 -2.54
N LYS A 146 44.58 -48.30 -3.09
CA LYS A 146 44.42 -49.74 -2.86
C LYS A 146 44.91 -50.53 -4.07
#